data_AF-A0A950MV96-F1
#
_entry.id   AF-A0A950MV96-F1
#
_cell.length_a   1.000
_cell.length_b   1.000
_cell.length_c   1.000
_cell.angle_alpha   90.00
_cell.angle_beta   90.00
_cell.angle_gamma   90.00
#
_symmetry.space_group_name_H-M   'P 1'
#
loop_
_entity.id
_entity.type
_entity.pdbx_description
1 polymer ?
#
loop_
_entity_poly.entity_id
_entity_poly.type
_entity_poly.pdbx_seq_one_letter_code
_entity_poly.pdbx_strand_id
1 'polypeptide(L)'
;MGKALQMVMALALATLLAAVAPSHKPAITSHAVTVVAAGDIACDATALGSSAEDKSGESCHMNATAQLIAAAHPDLVLPLGDEQYQAATIDAFRSSYAKTWGRFLAITQPAPGNHEYVTPHAAGYFAYFGARAGDPSKGYYSFNRARWHFIAINANCGEVGGCAAGSPEETWLKADLANHRGGCILAYWHQPRFSSGPHHSDPTYDAFWQDLYAARADIVLNGHDHDYERFGPQDPNGAADTARGIREFVVGTGGRSHYLFTKIEPNSEARNSSTFGILVLHLQDRGYDWKFQPEPGKTFTDHGSARCHSVSR
;
A
#
# COMPACT_ATOMS: atom_id res chain seq x y z
N MET A 1 35.53 79.54 54.70
CA MET A 1 35.34 78.12 55.08
C MET A 1 34.05 77.62 54.43
N GLY A 2 34.06 76.42 53.85
CA GLY A 2 32.85 75.67 53.44
C GLY A 2 32.46 75.74 51.97
N LYS A 3 32.92 74.76 51.18
CA LYS A 3 32.41 74.41 49.84
C LYS A 3 31.02 73.76 49.98
N ALA A 4 30.09 74.01 49.05
CA ALA A 4 28.95 73.12 48.82
C ALA A 4 28.80 72.85 47.32
N LEU A 5 28.85 71.56 47.00
CA LEU A 5 29.03 70.95 45.69
C LEU A 5 27.64 70.73 45.04
N GLN A 6 27.54 71.03 43.75
CA GLN A 6 26.38 70.72 42.90
C GLN A 6 26.14 69.21 42.80
N MET A 7 24.87 68.78 42.85
CA MET A 7 24.46 67.44 42.46
C MET A 7 23.35 67.57 41.41
N VAL A 8 23.71 67.42 40.14
CA VAL A 8 22.78 67.33 39.01
C VAL A 8 22.40 65.85 38.88
N MET A 9 21.11 65.56 39.03
CA MET A 9 20.56 64.21 38.91
C MET A 9 20.22 63.96 37.43
N ALA A 10 21.02 63.14 36.74
CA ALA A 10 20.75 62.71 35.38
C ALA A 10 19.75 61.54 35.38
N LEU A 11 18.57 61.75 34.78
CA LEU A 11 17.58 60.71 34.56
C LEU A 11 17.99 59.87 33.34
N ALA A 12 18.45 58.63 33.56
CA ALA A 12 18.75 57.70 32.47
C ALA A 12 17.46 57.01 32.02
N LEU A 13 17.00 57.31 30.80
CA LEU A 13 15.88 56.64 30.15
C LEU A 13 16.37 55.31 29.55
N ALA A 14 16.08 54.19 30.20
CA ALA A 14 16.41 52.86 29.67
C ALA A 14 15.31 52.41 28.68
N THR A 15 15.60 52.48 27.38
CA THR A 15 14.76 51.86 26.34
C THR A 15 14.97 50.34 26.35
N LEU A 16 13.98 49.58 26.82
CA LEU A 16 13.93 48.13 26.63
C LEU A 16 13.66 47.81 25.16
N LEU A 17 14.68 47.36 24.42
CA LEU A 17 14.48 46.63 23.17
C LEU A 17 14.11 45.18 23.52
N ALA A 18 12.83 44.85 23.40
CA ALA A 18 12.40 43.45 23.42
C ALA A 18 12.90 42.77 22.13
N ALA A 19 13.92 41.92 22.25
CA ALA A 19 14.38 41.08 21.15
C ALA A 19 13.26 40.09 20.78
N VAL A 20 12.64 40.27 19.61
CA VAL A 20 11.72 39.29 19.05
C VAL A 20 12.56 38.08 18.61
N ALA A 21 12.54 37.01 19.41
CA ALA A 21 13.16 35.75 19.02
C ALA A 21 12.42 35.19 17.79
N PRO A 22 13.13 34.75 16.73
CA PRO A 22 12.48 34.09 15.62
C PRO A 22 11.83 32.80 16.10
N SER A 23 10.50 32.74 15.97
CA SER A 23 9.70 31.53 16.11
C SER A 23 10.24 30.47 15.15
N HIS A 24 11.12 29.60 15.64
CA HIS A 24 11.49 28.39 14.93
C HIS A 24 10.27 27.46 14.98
N LYS A 25 9.48 27.45 13.90
CA LYS A 25 8.61 26.31 13.64
C LYS A 25 9.51 25.07 13.63
N PRO A 26 9.20 24.01 14.38
CA PRO A 26 9.98 22.79 14.29
C PRO A 26 10.02 22.36 12.83
N ALA A 27 11.22 22.15 12.30
CA ALA A 27 11.38 21.53 11.00
C ALA A 27 10.71 20.16 11.10
N ILE A 28 9.63 19.94 10.35
CA ILE A 28 9.09 18.60 10.16
C ILE A 28 10.20 17.84 9.44
N THR A 29 10.88 16.95 10.14
CA THR A 29 11.75 15.96 9.50
C THR A 29 10.83 15.14 8.59
N SER A 30 10.98 15.29 7.27
CA SER A 30 10.21 14.48 6.31
C SER A 30 10.68 13.04 6.46
N HIS A 31 9.97 12.26 7.26
CA HIS A 31 10.25 10.83 7.38
C HIS A 31 9.64 10.16 6.17
N ALA A 32 10.51 9.76 5.23
CA ALA A 32 10.13 8.83 4.20
C ALA A 32 9.58 7.56 4.86
N VAL A 33 8.47 7.04 4.35
CA VAL A 33 7.82 5.82 4.85
C VAL A 33 8.25 4.67 3.96
N THR A 34 8.86 3.63 4.54
CA THR A 34 9.16 2.40 3.80
C THR A 34 7.97 1.46 3.89
N VAL A 35 7.37 1.15 2.75
CA VAL A 35 6.23 0.24 2.62
C VAL A 35 6.66 -1.02 1.90
N VAL A 36 6.18 -2.16 2.36
CA VAL A 36 6.33 -3.44 1.66
C VAL A 36 4.95 -3.99 1.30
N ALA A 37 4.79 -4.46 0.06
CA ALA A 37 3.53 -5.01 -0.43
C ALA A 37 3.73 -6.27 -1.29
N ALA A 38 2.81 -7.23 -1.15
CA ALA A 38 2.55 -8.33 -2.08
C ALA A 38 1.19 -8.96 -1.75
N GLY A 39 0.56 -9.60 -2.73
CA GLY A 39 -0.59 -10.50 -2.58
C GLY A 39 -0.18 -11.96 -2.76
N ASP A 40 -1.14 -12.87 -2.66
CA ASP A 40 -1.00 -14.28 -3.04
C ASP A 40 0.12 -14.97 -2.22
N ILE A 41 -0.08 -14.98 -0.90
CA ILE A 41 1.01 -15.12 0.08
C ILE A 41 1.17 -16.55 0.59
N ALA A 42 0.34 -16.95 1.57
CA ALA A 42 0.62 -18.15 2.36
C ALA A 42 -0.20 -19.33 1.87
N CYS A 43 0.51 -20.39 1.50
CA CYS A 43 -0.11 -21.68 1.22
C CYS A 43 -0.60 -22.35 2.53
N ASP A 44 -1.25 -23.50 2.41
CA ASP A 44 -1.72 -24.30 3.55
C ASP A 44 -0.57 -24.63 4.54
N ALA A 45 -0.85 -24.89 5.82
CA ALA A 45 0.15 -25.20 6.83
C ALA A 45 0.96 -26.46 6.55
N THR A 46 0.46 -27.39 5.72
CA THR A 46 1.27 -28.51 5.22
C THR A 46 2.41 -28.04 4.31
N ALA A 47 2.33 -26.80 3.80
CA ALA A 47 3.28 -26.11 2.93
C ALA A 47 4.42 -25.36 3.69
N LEU A 48 4.66 -25.65 4.98
CA LEU A 48 5.68 -24.94 5.80
C LEU A 48 7.07 -25.58 5.85
N GLY A 49 7.27 -26.73 5.19
CA GLY A 49 8.60 -27.30 4.96
C GLY A 49 9.33 -26.62 3.80
N SER A 50 10.65 -26.74 3.72
CA SER A 50 11.50 -26.22 2.63
C SER A 50 11.24 -26.83 1.23
N SER A 51 10.19 -27.62 1.09
CA SER A 51 9.77 -28.32 -0.13
C SER A 51 8.27 -28.59 -0.11
N ALA A 52 7.53 -27.69 0.50
CA ALA A 52 6.17 -28.00 0.86
C ALA A 52 5.30 -27.50 -0.29
N GLU A 53 5.25 -28.41 -1.26
CA GLU A 53 4.36 -28.42 -2.40
C GLU A 53 2.95 -28.14 -1.90
N ASP A 54 2.34 -27.09 -2.42
CA ASP A 54 0.89 -26.98 -2.34
C ASP A 54 0.25 -28.14 -3.12
N LYS A 55 -1.07 -28.29 -3.07
CA LYS A 55 -1.77 -29.37 -3.78
C LYS A 55 -1.57 -29.35 -5.31
N SER A 56 -0.88 -28.34 -5.87
CA SER A 56 -0.47 -28.27 -7.28
C SER A 56 0.97 -28.70 -7.56
N GLY A 57 1.76 -29.10 -6.55
CA GLY A 57 3.15 -29.53 -6.76
C GLY A 57 4.17 -28.40 -6.81
N GLU A 58 3.78 -27.17 -6.49
CA GLU A 58 4.70 -26.02 -6.44
C GLU A 58 5.07 -25.70 -4.98
N SER A 59 6.37 -25.60 -4.68
CA SER A 59 6.85 -25.25 -3.35
C SER A 59 6.35 -23.86 -2.96
N CYS A 60 5.85 -23.67 -1.74
CA CYS A 60 5.43 -22.34 -1.28
C CYS A 60 6.62 -21.46 -0.88
N HIS A 61 6.63 -20.19 -1.30
CA HIS A 61 7.76 -19.26 -1.11
C HIS A 61 7.53 -18.17 -0.04
N MET A 62 6.42 -18.22 0.69
CA MET A 62 6.05 -17.23 1.74
C MET A 62 7.13 -16.99 2.81
N ASN A 63 7.96 -17.98 3.13
CA ASN A 63 9.05 -17.81 4.10
C ASN A 63 10.23 -17.03 3.51
N ALA A 64 10.54 -17.24 2.22
CA ALA A 64 11.59 -16.50 1.53
C ALA A 64 11.18 -15.02 1.38
N THR A 65 9.94 -14.74 1.00
CA THR A 65 9.42 -13.37 0.91
C THR A 65 9.31 -12.70 2.28
N ALA A 66 8.89 -13.41 3.33
CA ALA A 66 8.89 -12.88 4.70
C ALA A 66 10.30 -12.49 5.20
N GLN A 67 11.36 -13.20 4.77
CA GLN A 67 12.74 -12.80 5.07
C GLN A 67 13.14 -11.50 4.37
N LEU A 68 12.61 -11.22 3.17
CA LEU A 68 12.81 -9.94 2.50
C LEU A 68 12.16 -8.79 3.28
N ILE A 69 10.96 -9.01 3.83
CA ILE A 69 10.28 -8.01 4.69
C ILE A 69 11.16 -7.68 5.90
N ALA A 70 11.70 -8.71 6.57
CA ALA A 70 12.60 -8.50 7.71
C ALA A 70 13.84 -7.68 7.33
N ALA A 71 14.44 -7.96 6.17
CA ALA A 71 15.62 -7.27 5.68
C ALA A 71 15.35 -5.83 5.22
N ALA A 72 14.13 -5.53 4.76
CA ALA A 72 13.73 -4.20 4.32
C ALA A 72 13.45 -3.23 5.47
N HIS A 73 13.24 -3.73 6.70
CA HIS A 73 12.89 -2.94 7.89
C HIS A 73 11.75 -1.91 7.64
N PRO A 74 10.58 -2.34 7.16
CA PRO A 74 9.53 -1.41 6.76
C PRO A 74 8.83 -0.75 7.95
N ASP A 75 8.23 0.41 7.67
CA ASP A 75 7.30 1.11 8.57
C ASP A 75 5.88 0.54 8.46
N LEU A 76 5.54 -0.08 7.33
CA LEU A 76 4.21 -0.53 6.96
C LEU A 76 4.29 -1.74 6.03
N VAL A 77 3.45 -2.74 6.27
CA VAL A 77 3.26 -3.91 5.39
C VAL A 77 1.83 -3.91 4.87
N LEU A 78 1.65 -4.00 3.55
CA LEU A 78 0.36 -4.06 2.86
C LEU A 78 0.20 -5.44 2.18
N PRO A 79 -0.41 -6.42 2.85
CA PRO A 79 -0.94 -7.61 2.19
C PRO A 79 -2.04 -7.20 1.21
N LEU A 80 -1.93 -7.64 -0.03
CA LEU A 80 -2.82 -7.25 -1.13
C LEU A 80 -3.90 -8.33 -1.39
N GLY A 81 -4.39 -8.99 -0.34
CA GLY A 81 -5.35 -10.09 -0.43
C GLY A 81 -4.74 -11.44 -0.74
N ASP A 82 -5.56 -12.48 -0.55
CA ASP A 82 -5.16 -13.89 -0.59
C ASP A 82 -3.98 -14.14 0.36
N GLU A 83 -4.13 -13.68 1.59
CA GLU A 83 -3.11 -13.84 2.62
C GLU A 83 -2.97 -15.29 3.03
N GLN A 84 -4.07 -16.05 3.11
CA GLN A 84 -4.07 -17.44 3.54
C GLN A 84 -4.93 -18.34 2.65
N TYR A 85 -4.25 -19.14 1.82
CA TYR A 85 -4.87 -20.21 1.05
C TYR A 85 -5.12 -21.48 1.86
N GLN A 86 -6.04 -22.37 1.49
CA GLN A 86 -7.06 -22.20 0.42
C GLN A 86 -8.34 -21.58 0.97
N ALA A 87 -8.58 -21.75 2.27
CA ALA A 87 -9.70 -21.17 3.00
C ALA A 87 -9.12 -20.49 4.24
N ALA A 88 -9.26 -19.16 4.31
CA ALA A 88 -8.64 -18.31 5.31
C ALA A 88 -9.31 -18.41 6.70
N THR A 89 -9.45 -19.63 7.23
CA THR A 89 -9.94 -19.88 8.59
C THR A 89 -8.94 -19.34 9.61
N ILE A 90 -9.41 -19.02 10.82
CA ILE A 90 -8.51 -18.53 11.89
C ILE A 90 -7.39 -19.54 12.22
N ASP A 91 -7.68 -20.84 12.14
CA ASP A 91 -6.69 -21.89 12.37
C ASP A 91 -5.70 -21.99 11.20
N ALA A 92 -6.13 -21.80 9.95
CA ALA A 92 -5.24 -21.70 8.80
C ALA A 92 -4.28 -20.51 8.95
N PHE A 93 -4.79 -19.32 9.28
CA PHE A 93 -3.96 -18.14 9.55
C PHE A 93 -2.92 -18.41 10.63
N ARG A 94 -3.33 -18.96 11.78
CA ARG A 94 -2.43 -19.28 12.89
C ARG A 94 -1.40 -20.34 12.53
N SER A 95 -1.79 -21.31 11.71
CA SER A 95 -0.95 -22.45 11.39
C SER A 95 0.03 -22.17 10.26
N SER A 96 -0.22 -21.20 9.36
CA SER A 96 0.65 -20.86 8.22
C SER A 96 1.05 -19.38 8.15
N TYR A 97 0.17 -18.46 7.70
CA TYR A 97 0.49 -17.03 7.52
C TYR A 97 1.14 -16.39 8.77
N ALA A 98 0.64 -16.71 9.97
CA ALA A 98 1.17 -16.19 11.23
C ALA A 98 2.63 -16.55 11.48
N LYS A 99 3.11 -17.66 10.92
CA LYS A 99 4.49 -18.12 11.06
C LYS A 99 5.44 -17.45 10.08
N THR A 100 4.96 -16.71 9.09
CA THR A 100 5.77 -16.03 8.07
C THR A 100 5.48 -14.53 8.08
N TRP A 101 4.57 -14.05 7.23
CA TRP A 101 4.19 -12.64 7.10
C TRP A 101 3.51 -12.09 8.36
N GLY A 102 2.77 -12.91 9.10
CA GLY A 102 2.12 -12.48 10.33
C GLY A 102 3.06 -12.10 11.48
N ARG A 103 4.37 -12.36 11.35
CA ARG A 103 5.40 -11.81 12.27
C ARG A 103 5.42 -10.27 12.26
N PHE A 104 4.91 -9.65 11.20
CA PHE A 104 4.87 -8.19 11.02
C PHE A 104 3.49 -7.58 11.36
N LEU A 105 2.58 -8.35 11.95
CA LEU A 105 1.20 -7.92 12.22
C LEU A 105 1.08 -6.55 12.89
N ALA A 106 2.04 -6.18 13.75
CA ALA A 106 2.06 -4.88 14.41
C ALA A 106 2.01 -3.68 13.45
N ILE A 107 2.61 -3.82 12.25
CA ILE A 107 2.73 -2.81 11.20
C ILE A 107 1.96 -3.18 9.92
N THR A 108 1.04 -4.13 10.00
CA THR A 108 0.24 -4.59 8.86
C THR A 108 -1.06 -3.81 8.70
N GLN A 109 -1.40 -3.43 7.46
CA GLN A 109 -2.71 -2.93 7.04
C GLN A 109 -3.18 -3.75 5.81
N PRO A 110 -3.99 -4.79 6.00
CA PRO A 110 -4.37 -5.74 4.94
C PRO A 110 -5.57 -5.28 4.11
N ALA A 111 -5.69 -5.76 2.88
CA ALA A 111 -6.93 -5.76 2.10
C ALA A 111 -7.34 -7.22 1.83
N PRO A 112 -8.63 -7.59 1.91
CA PRO A 112 -9.04 -8.98 1.71
C PRO A 112 -9.02 -9.38 0.22
N GLY A 113 -8.65 -10.62 -0.07
CA GLY A 113 -8.80 -11.25 -1.38
C GLY A 113 -10.00 -12.19 -1.44
N ASN A 114 -10.13 -12.92 -2.54
CA ASN A 114 -11.23 -13.88 -2.70
C ASN A 114 -11.05 -15.13 -1.84
N HIS A 115 -9.82 -15.54 -1.53
CA HIS A 115 -9.59 -16.69 -0.65
C HIS A 115 -9.99 -16.43 0.81
N GLU A 116 -10.03 -15.16 1.23
CA GLU A 116 -10.56 -14.79 2.54
C GLU A 116 -12.06 -15.09 2.66
N TYR A 117 -12.83 -14.83 1.60
CA TYR A 117 -14.28 -15.04 1.54
C TYR A 117 -14.72 -16.47 1.23
N VAL A 118 -13.79 -17.38 0.93
CA VAL A 118 -14.08 -18.83 0.96
C VAL A 118 -14.55 -19.25 2.36
N THR A 119 -14.02 -18.59 3.41
CA THR A 119 -14.60 -18.67 4.75
C THR A 119 -15.76 -17.69 4.85
N PRO A 120 -16.97 -18.12 5.26
CA PRO A 120 -18.14 -17.23 5.28
C PRO A 120 -17.86 -15.88 5.97
N HIS A 121 -18.23 -14.80 5.28
CA HIS A 121 -18.03 -13.41 5.73
C HIS A 121 -16.58 -13.05 6.06
N ALA A 122 -15.61 -13.78 5.48
CA ALA A 122 -14.19 -13.67 5.82
C ALA A 122 -13.92 -13.73 7.33
N ALA A 123 -14.68 -14.56 8.07
CA ALA A 123 -14.64 -14.56 9.52
C ALA A 123 -13.24 -14.83 10.10
N GLY A 124 -12.43 -15.67 9.45
CA GLY A 124 -11.05 -15.92 9.88
C GLY A 124 -10.10 -14.74 9.64
N TYR A 125 -10.26 -14.02 8.52
CA TYR A 125 -9.52 -12.79 8.21
C TYR A 125 -9.79 -11.70 9.25
N PHE A 126 -11.06 -11.38 9.50
CA PHE A 126 -11.42 -10.37 10.49
C PHE A 126 -11.05 -10.78 11.93
N ALA A 127 -11.12 -12.06 12.26
CA ALA A 127 -10.66 -12.57 13.55
C ALA A 127 -9.13 -12.47 13.72
N TYR A 128 -8.37 -12.65 12.64
CA TYR A 128 -6.91 -12.62 12.66
C TYR A 128 -6.35 -11.19 12.71
N PHE A 129 -6.82 -10.31 11.83
CA PHE A 129 -6.32 -8.94 11.71
C PHE A 129 -7.01 -7.95 12.67
N GLY A 130 -8.21 -8.26 13.14
CA GLY A 130 -8.99 -7.41 14.04
C GLY A 130 -9.21 -6.01 13.44
N ALA A 131 -9.03 -4.97 14.26
CA ALA A 131 -9.25 -3.58 13.85
C ALA A 131 -8.37 -3.08 12.69
N ARG A 132 -7.31 -3.82 12.31
CA ARG A 132 -6.48 -3.49 11.13
C ARG A 132 -7.20 -3.75 9.82
N ALA A 133 -8.16 -4.67 9.80
CA ALA A 133 -8.98 -4.99 8.63
C ALA A 133 -10.19 -4.03 8.47
N GLY A 134 -10.22 -2.92 9.21
CA GLY A 134 -11.35 -2.00 9.21
C GLY A 134 -12.60 -2.57 9.89
N ASP A 135 -13.76 -2.05 9.50
CA ASP A 135 -15.07 -2.53 9.96
C ASP A 135 -15.36 -3.91 9.35
N PRO A 136 -15.57 -4.98 10.15
CA PRO A 136 -15.84 -6.32 9.63
C PRO A 136 -17.09 -6.45 8.77
N SER A 137 -18.02 -5.48 8.80
CA SER A 137 -19.17 -5.44 7.90
C SER A 137 -18.85 -4.83 6.53
N LYS A 138 -17.62 -4.35 6.32
CA LYS A 138 -17.18 -3.60 5.14
C LYS A 138 -15.89 -4.15 4.54
N GLY A 139 -14.83 -4.30 5.34
CA GLY A 139 -13.50 -4.73 4.88
C GLY A 139 -12.73 -3.69 4.05
N TYR A 140 -13.22 -2.45 3.97
CA TYR A 140 -12.55 -1.32 3.33
C TYR A 140 -12.38 -0.17 4.32
N TYR A 141 -11.29 0.59 4.17
CA TYR A 141 -10.92 1.67 5.09
C TYR A 141 -9.84 2.57 4.49
N SER A 142 -9.60 3.72 5.12
CA SER A 142 -8.50 4.62 4.75
C SER A 142 -7.72 5.06 5.99
N PHE A 143 -6.47 5.46 5.79
CA PHE A 143 -5.62 6.01 6.85
C PHE A 143 -4.55 6.94 6.27
N ASN A 144 -3.90 7.71 7.14
CA ASN A 144 -2.80 8.58 6.76
C ASN A 144 -1.51 8.10 7.44
N ARG A 145 -0.39 8.14 6.71
CA ARG A 145 0.95 7.92 7.23
C ARG A 145 1.90 8.88 6.54
N ALA A 146 2.62 9.70 7.31
CA ALA A 146 3.35 10.84 6.78
C ALA A 146 2.46 11.70 5.86
N ARG A 147 2.92 12.05 4.66
CA ARG A 147 2.17 12.82 3.65
C ARG A 147 1.40 11.95 2.64
N TRP A 148 1.17 10.69 2.99
CA TRP A 148 0.46 9.74 2.14
C TRP A 148 -0.88 9.37 2.75
N HIS A 149 -1.89 9.33 1.88
CA HIS A 149 -3.22 8.82 2.16
C HIS A 149 -3.37 7.44 1.52
N PHE A 150 -3.67 6.46 2.35
CA PHE A 150 -3.80 5.07 1.99
C PHE A 150 -5.27 4.68 1.99
N ILE A 151 -5.68 3.94 0.97
CA ILE A 151 -7.06 3.49 0.78
C ILE A 151 -7.03 1.99 0.50
N ALA A 152 -7.57 1.20 1.42
CA ALA A 152 -7.80 -0.23 1.25
C ALA A 152 -9.22 -0.43 0.71
N ILE A 153 -9.32 -1.01 -0.48
CA ILE A 153 -10.60 -1.35 -1.12
C ILE A 153 -10.87 -2.84 -0.94
N ASN A 154 -12.14 -3.20 -0.72
CA ASN A 154 -12.61 -4.58 -0.69
C ASN A 154 -13.24 -4.95 -2.03
N ALA A 155 -12.43 -5.52 -2.92
CA ALA A 155 -12.86 -5.87 -4.27
C ALA A 155 -13.76 -7.13 -4.35
N ASN A 156 -14.19 -7.71 -3.22
CA ASN A 156 -15.17 -8.80 -3.18
C ASN A 156 -16.60 -8.27 -3.32
N CYS A 157 -16.93 -7.73 -4.50
CA CYS A 157 -18.13 -6.92 -4.73
C CYS A 157 -19.45 -7.55 -4.25
N GLY A 158 -19.60 -8.87 -4.36
CA GLY A 158 -20.79 -9.59 -3.89
C GLY A 158 -21.00 -9.51 -2.37
N GLU A 159 -19.93 -9.31 -1.62
CA GLU A 159 -19.90 -9.31 -0.14
C GLU A 159 -20.14 -7.91 0.45
N VAL A 160 -19.92 -6.86 -0.33
CA VAL A 160 -19.91 -5.46 0.13
C VAL A 160 -20.99 -4.57 -0.50
N GLY A 161 -21.95 -5.19 -1.20
CA GLY A 161 -23.06 -4.47 -1.85
C GLY A 161 -22.70 -3.86 -3.21
N GLY A 162 -21.65 -4.37 -3.85
CA GLY A 162 -21.21 -4.01 -5.20
C GLY A 162 -20.00 -3.08 -5.25
N CYS A 163 -19.33 -3.02 -6.41
CA CYS A 163 -18.20 -2.13 -6.69
C CYS A 163 -18.49 -1.07 -7.77
N ALA A 164 -19.69 -1.10 -8.35
CA ALA A 164 -20.09 -0.17 -9.40
C ALA A 164 -20.40 1.23 -8.84
N ALA A 165 -20.51 2.22 -9.73
CA ALA A 165 -20.88 3.58 -9.36
C ALA A 165 -22.18 3.60 -8.54
N GLY A 166 -22.17 4.29 -7.40
CA GLY A 166 -23.30 4.35 -6.47
C GLY A 166 -23.38 3.17 -5.50
N SER A 167 -22.43 2.23 -5.52
CA SER A 167 -22.33 1.23 -4.45
C SER A 167 -21.96 1.86 -3.11
N PRO A 168 -22.19 1.18 -1.97
CA PRO A 168 -21.83 1.70 -0.67
C PRO A 168 -20.35 2.06 -0.55
N GLU A 169 -19.47 1.20 -1.07
CA GLU A 169 -18.02 1.42 -1.03
C GLU A 169 -17.58 2.53 -1.98
N GLU A 170 -18.11 2.59 -3.21
CA GLU A 170 -17.76 3.66 -4.15
C GLU A 170 -18.21 5.05 -3.64
N THR A 171 -19.40 5.11 -3.05
CA THR A 171 -19.92 6.34 -2.44
C THR A 171 -19.04 6.78 -1.26
N TRP A 172 -18.56 5.81 -0.46
CA TRP A 172 -17.61 6.06 0.62
C TRP A 172 -16.27 6.55 0.08
N LEU A 173 -15.72 5.92 -0.96
CA LEU A 173 -14.45 6.30 -1.60
C LEU A 173 -14.49 7.74 -2.11
N LYS A 174 -15.56 8.13 -2.82
CA LYS A 174 -15.76 9.52 -3.26
C LYS A 174 -15.72 10.50 -2.09
N ALA A 175 -16.38 10.17 -0.99
CA ALA A 175 -16.42 11.02 0.18
C ALA A 175 -15.04 11.10 0.88
N ASP A 176 -14.31 9.99 0.97
CA ASP A 176 -12.97 9.92 1.53
C ASP A 176 -11.99 10.79 0.72
N LEU A 177 -11.94 10.61 -0.60
CA LEU A 177 -11.13 11.40 -1.52
C LEU A 177 -11.49 12.89 -1.50
N ALA A 178 -12.77 13.23 -1.39
CA ALA A 178 -13.23 14.62 -1.28
C ALA A 178 -12.84 15.28 0.05
N ASN A 179 -12.61 14.50 1.10
CA ASN A 179 -12.19 14.97 2.42
C ASN A 179 -10.67 15.01 2.59
N HIS A 180 -9.93 14.25 1.79
CA HIS A 180 -8.48 14.30 1.77
C HIS A 180 -7.97 15.71 1.37
N ARG A 181 -6.91 16.19 2.04
CA ARG A 181 -6.35 17.55 1.86
C ARG A 181 -4.86 17.49 1.58
N GLY A 182 -4.53 17.15 0.32
CA GLY A 182 -3.18 17.20 -0.22
C GLY A 182 -2.25 16.13 0.33
N GLY A 183 -1.13 15.93 -0.37
CA GLY A 183 -0.31 14.74 -0.19
C GLY A 183 -0.59 13.71 -1.28
N CYS A 184 0.22 12.67 -1.29
CA CYS A 184 0.13 11.61 -2.27
C CYS A 184 -0.95 10.60 -1.87
N ILE A 185 -1.56 9.92 -2.85
CA ILE A 185 -2.60 8.92 -2.60
C ILE A 185 -2.14 7.57 -3.17
N LEU A 186 -2.22 6.55 -2.32
CA LEU A 186 -2.01 5.15 -2.67
C LEU A 186 -3.29 4.37 -2.36
N ALA A 187 -3.87 3.74 -3.36
CA ALA A 187 -4.95 2.77 -3.17
C ALA A 187 -4.42 1.36 -3.36
N TYR A 188 -5.03 0.39 -2.67
CA TYR A 188 -4.67 -1.02 -2.81
C TYR A 188 -5.85 -1.93 -2.53
N TRP A 189 -5.92 -3.03 -3.27
CA TRP A 189 -6.91 -4.10 -3.13
C TRP A 189 -6.46 -5.36 -3.87
N HIS A 190 -7.25 -6.42 -3.87
CA HIS A 190 -6.81 -7.70 -4.41
C HIS A 190 -6.85 -7.78 -5.96
N GLN A 191 -8.04 -7.81 -6.57
CA GLN A 191 -8.18 -8.05 -8.02
C GLN A 191 -7.84 -6.81 -8.87
N PRO A 192 -6.88 -6.86 -9.80
CA PRO A 192 -6.44 -5.69 -10.56
C PRO A 192 -7.49 -5.18 -11.54
N ARG A 193 -7.39 -3.88 -11.87
CA ARG A 193 -8.19 -3.31 -12.97
C ARG A 193 -7.51 -3.57 -14.31
N PHE A 194 -6.18 -3.54 -14.34
CA PHE A 194 -5.40 -3.81 -15.54
C PHE A 194 -4.43 -4.95 -15.26
N SER A 195 -4.51 -6.01 -16.06
CA SER A 195 -3.61 -7.14 -15.92
C SER A 195 -3.44 -7.90 -17.23
N SER A 196 -2.20 -8.29 -17.50
CA SER A 196 -1.83 -9.19 -18.59
C SER A 196 -1.88 -10.67 -18.20
N GLY A 197 -2.18 -10.97 -16.93
CA GLY A 197 -2.32 -12.31 -16.38
C GLY A 197 -3.56 -13.06 -16.92
N PRO A 198 -3.80 -14.30 -16.47
CA PRO A 198 -4.96 -15.09 -16.87
C PRO A 198 -6.30 -14.52 -16.37
N HIS A 199 -6.32 -13.68 -15.33
CA HIS A 199 -7.55 -13.04 -14.86
C HIS A 199 -7.94 -11.79 -15.67
N HIS A 200 -7.01 -11.27 -16.49
CA HIS A 200 -7.20 -10.14 -17.40
C HIS A 200 -7.59 -8.82 -16.70
N SER A 201 -7.70 -7.74 -17.48
CA SER A 201 -8.28 -6.48 -17.02
C SER A 201 -9.76 -6.63 -16.64
N ASP A 202 -10.15 -6.19 -15.44
CA ASP A 202 -11.52 -6.32 -14.94
C ASP A 202 -12.26 -4.95 -14.84
N PRO A 203 -13.19 -4.65 -15.77
CA PRO A 203 -13.94 -3.38 -15.77
C PRO A 203 -14.88 -3.23 -14.57
N THR A 204 -15.07 -4.25 -13.73
CA THR A 204 -15.86 -4.16 -12.49
C THR A 204 -15.37 -3.02 -11.58
N TYR A 205 -14.07 -2.70 -11.62
CA TYR A 205 -13.43 -1.68 -10.79
C TYR A 205 -13.35 -0.30 -11.47
N ASP A 206 -14.04 -0.09 -12.61
CA ASP A 206 -14.02 1.18 -13.36
C ASP A 206 -14.39 2.39 -12.50
N ALA A 207 -15.40 2.26 -11.65
CA ALA A 207 -15.88 3.38 -10.84
C ALA A 207 -14.82 3.83 -9.82
N PHE A 208 -14.18 2.87 -9.13
CA PHE A 208 -13.05 3.16 -8.23
C PHE A 208 -11.89 3.84 -8.97
N TRP A 209 -11.54 3.33 -10.16
CA TRP A 209 -10.47 3.90 -10.98
C TRP A 209 -10.77 5.33 -11.45
N GLN A 210 -12.01 5.60 -11.86
CA GLN A 210 -12.45 6.94 -12.24
C GLN A 210 -12.33 7.92 -11.08
N ASP A 211 -12.75 7.53 -9.88
CA ASP A 211 -12.69 8.36 -8.69
C ASP A 211 -11.25 8.64 -8.25
N LEU A 212 -10.41 7.61 -8.21
CA LEU A 212 -8.98 7.72 -7.90
C LEU A 212 -8.28 8.63 -8.92
N TYR A 213 -8.54 8.46 -10.21
CA TYR A 213 -7.95 9.28 -11.26
C TYR A 213 -8.41 10.75 -11.16
N ALA A 214 -9.69 10.99 -10.91
CA ALA A 214 -10.24 12.33 -10.70
C ALA A 214 -9.61 13.01 -9.47
N ALA A 215 -9.34 12.24 -8.42
CA ALA A 215 -8.66 12.70 -7.20
C ALA A 215 -7.14 12.87 -7.37
N ARG A 216 -6.57 12.44 -8.51
CA ARG A 216 -5.14 12.44 -8.81
C ARG A 216 -4.35 11.46 -7.94
N ALA A 217 -4.87 10.24 -7.78
CA ALA A 217 -4.13 9.18 -7.13
C ALA A 217 -2.82 8.85 -7.87
N ASP A 218 -1.82 8.39 -7.12
CA ASP A 218 -0.47 8.21 -7.63
C ASP A 218 -0.17 6.74 -7.92
N ILE A 219 -0.59 5.86 -7.01
CA ILE A 219 -0.28 4.43 -7.04
C ILE A 219 -1.55 3.62 -6.77
N VAL A 220 -1.72 2.55 -7.54
CA VAL A 220 -2.64 1.44 -7.26
C VAL A 220 -1.80 0.16 -7.12
N LEU A 221 -2.04 -0.62 -6.06
CA LEU A 221 -1.38 -1.90 -5.82
C LEU A 221 -2.40 -3.04 -5.78
N ASN A 222 -2.11 -4.11 -6.50
CA ASN A 222 -2.94 -5.30 -6.62
C ASN A 222 -2.16 -6.61 -6.46
N GLY A 223 -2.89 -7.72 -6.25
CA GLY A 223 -2.39 -9.10 -6.31
C GLY A 223 -3.19 -9.89 -7.33
N HIS A 224 -3.70 -11.06 -6.93
CA HIS A 224 -4.67 -11.91 -7.64
C HIS A 224 -4.15 -12.64 -8.87
N ASP A 225 -3.53 -11.93 -9.81
CA ASP A 225 -2.71 -12.58 -10.82
C ASP A 225 -1.35 -12.87 -10.21
N HIS A 226 -0.95 -14.15 -10.21
CA HIS A 226 0.27 -14.63 -9.54
C HIS A 226 1.52 -14.29 -10.37
N ASP A 227 1.73 -13.01 -10.61
CA ASP A 227 2.85 -12.45 -11.35
C ASP A 227 3.23 -11.08 -10.78
N TYR A 228 4.31 -10.53 -11.32
CA TYR A 228 4.66 -9.13 -11.17
C TYR A 228 4.43 -8.41 -12.48
N GLU A 229 3.63 -7.34 -12.45
CA GLU A 229 3.43 -6.45 -13.57
C GLU A 229 3.41 -4.99 -13.09
N ARG A 230 4.06 -4.11 -13.86
CA ARG A 230 4.02 -2.67 -13.62
C ARG A 230 3.58 -1.96 -14.87
N PHE A 231 2.55 -1.14 -14.74
CA PHE A 231 2.07 -0.25 -15.79
C PHE A 231 2.72 1.13 -15.69
N GLY A 232 2.81 1.85 -16.81
CA GLY A 232 3.06 3.29 -16.80
C GLY A 232 1.90 4.07 -16.18
N PRO A 233 2.06 5.38 -15.91
CA PRO A 233 0.92 6.22 -15.53
C PRO A 233 -0.17 6.18 -16.61
N GLN A 234 -1.38 5.79 -16.24
CA GLN A 234 -2.50 5.62 -17.19
C GLN A 234 -3.81 6.24 -16.73
N ASP A 235 -4.64 6.58 -17.71
CA ASP A 235 -6.03 6.98 -17.52
C ASP A 235 -6.93 5.76 -17.27
N PRO A 236 -8.22 5.97 -16.91
CA PRO A 236 -9.15 4.87 -16.66
C PRO A 236 -9.41 3.93 -17.86
N ASN A 237 -8.95 4.28 -19.07
CA ASN A 237 -9.05 3.42 -20.25
C ASN A 237 -7.77 2.62 -20.52
N GLY A 238 -6.75 2.73 -19.65
CA GLY A 238 -5.44 2.09 -19.82
C GLY A 238 -4.55 2.81 -20.83
N ALA A 239 -4.90 4.03 -21.26
CA ALA A 239 -4.06 4.83 -22.13
C ALA A 239 -3.02 5.61 -21.32
N ALA A 240 -1.80 5.71 -21.83
CA ALA A 240 -0.72 6.43 -21.15
C ALA A 240 -1.10 7.91 -20.91
N ASP A 241 -1.02 8.37 -19.66
CA ASP A 241 -1.21 9.76 -19.25
C ASP A 241 -0.15 10.13 -18.21
N THR A 242 0.96 10.72 -18.67
CA THR A 242 2.07 11.10 -17.81
C THR A 242 1.79 12.33 -16.93
N ALA A 243 0.70 13.05 -17.18
CA ALA A 243 0.35 14.27 -16.45
C ALA A 243 -0.61 14.01 -15.29
N ARG A 244 -1.43 12.95 -15.38
CA ARG A 244 -2.50 12.67 -14.41
C ARG A 244 -2.71 11.20 -14.11
N GLY A 245 -2.12 10.31 -14.90
CA GLY A 245 -2.36 8.87 -14.83
C GLY A 245 -1.85 8.26 -13.54
N ILE A 246 -2.51 7.19 -13.11
CA ILE A 246 -2.15 6.42 -11.93
C ILE A 246 -1.20 5.31 -12.36
N ARG A 247 -0.18 5.01 -11.56
CA ARG A 247 0.69 3.85 -11.79
C ARG A 247 0.12 2.62 -11.09
N GLU A 248 -0.19 1.57 -11.84
CA GLU A 248 -0.63 0.28 -11.29
C GLU A 248 0.53 -0.71 -11.18
N PHE A 249 0.53 -1.49 -10.10
CA PHE A 249 1.38 -2.65 -9.90
C PHE A 249 0.53 -3.85 -9.55
N VAL A 250 0.67 -4.94 -10.29
CA VAL A 250 0.26 -6.29 -9.89
C VAL A 250 1.46 -6.93 -9.20
N VAL A 251 1.29 -7.37 -7.97
CA VAL A 251 2.34 -7.93 -7.10
C VAL A 251 1.84 -9.21 -6.44
N GLY A 252 1.32 -10.14 -7.24
CA GLY A 252 0.90 -11.47 -6.77
C GLY A 252 2.07 -12.44 -6.60
N THR A 253 3.13 -11.96 -5.95
CA THR A 253 4.41 -12.67 -5.84
C THR A 253 4.73 -13.08 -4.41
N GLY A 254 3.74 -13.07 -3.51
CA GLY A 254 3.91 -13.24 -2.07
C GLY A 254 4.36 -14.63 -1.66
N GLY A 255 4.05 -15.66 -2.43
CA GLY A 255 4.56 -17.01 -2.19
C GLY A 255 3.78 -18.16 -2.79
N ARG A 256 2.57 -17.92 -3.30
CA ARG A 256 1.70 -18.94 -3.89
C ARG A 256 1.84 -18.98 -5.41
N SER A 257 2.45 -20.04 -5.97
CA SER A 257 2.53 -20.37 -7.40
C SER A 257 2.87 -19.20 -8.36
N HIS A 258 2.91 -19.46 -9.67
CA HIS A 258 2.98 -18.37 -10.66
C HIS A 258 1.98 -18.59 -11.79
N TYR A 259 1.48 -17.50 -12.35
CA TYR A 259 0.70 -17.50 -13.58
C TYR A 259 1.52 -16.96 -14.74
N LEU A 260 1.31 -17.53 -15.93
CA LEU A 260 1.89 -17.01 -17.17
C LEU A 260 1.01 -15.87 -17.70
N PHE A 261 1.65 -14.88 -18.32
CA PHE A 261 0.94 -13.86 -19.07
C PHE A 261 0.21 -14.46 -20.27
N THR A 262 -1.02 -14.00 -20.49
CA THR A 262 -1.87 -14.48 -21.58
C THR A 262 -1.91 -13.49 -22.74
N LYS A 263 -2.30 -12.24 -22.44
CA LYS A 263 -2.34 -11.14 -23.40
C LYS A 263 -1.73 -9.91 -22.74
N ILE A 264 -0.67 -9.41 -23.33
CA ILE A 264 -0.02 -8.20 -22.84
C ILE A 264 -0.93 -6.99 -23.06
N GLU A 265 -1.29 -6.32 -21.97
CA GLU A 265 -2.08 -5.10 -22.00
C GLU A 265 -1.25 -3.89 -22.45
N PRO A 266 -1.88 -2.88 -23.07
CA PRO A 266 -1.24 -1.61 -23.37
C PRO A 266 -0.60 -0.99 -22.13
N ASN A 267 0.46 -0.21 -22.33
CA ASN A 267 1.14 0.55 -21.27
C ASN A 267 1.75 -0.30 -20.12
N SER A 268 1.79 -1.62 -20.24
CA SER A 268 2.59 -2.51 -19.39
C SER A 268 4.09 -2.32 -19.66
N GLU A 269 4.84 -1.89 -18.65
CA GLU A 269 6.25 -1.47 -18.73
C GLU A 269 7.25 -2.53 -18.22
N ALA A 270 6.86 -3.33 -17.22
CA ALA A 270 7.69 -4.42 -16.69
C ALA A 270 6.83 -5.61 -16.28
N ARG A 271 7.35 -6.83 -16.49
CA ARG A 271 6.62 -8.09 -16.29
C ARG A 271 7.56 -9.21 -15.82
N ASN A 272 7.12 -10.03 -14.87
CA ASN A 272 7.79 -11.25 -14.44
C ASN A 272 6.77 -12.27 -13.93
N SER A 273 6.88 -13.52 -14.40
CA SER A 273 5.98 -14.62 -14.06
C SER A 273 6.71 -15.84 -13.49
N SER A 274 7.86 -15.65 -12.84
CA SER A 274 8.71 -16.78 -12.41
C SER A 274 9.60 -16.50 -11.18
N THR A 275 9.45 -15.34 -10.56
CA THR A 275 10.23 -14.90 -9.41
C THR A 275 9.29 -14.41 -8.32
N PHE A 276 9.35 -15.06 -7.15
CA PHE A 276 8.70 -14.54 -5.95
C PHE A 276 9.50 -13.37 -5.39
N GLY A 277 8.82 -12.49 -4.69
CA GLY A 277 9.42 -11.27 -4.17
C GLY A 277 8.42 -10.33 -3.53
N ILE A 278 8.91 -9.16 -3.16
CA ILE A 278 8.11 -8.10 -2.57
C ILE A 278 8.33 -6.79 -3.33
N LEU A 279 7.30 -5.96 -3.40
CA LEU A 279 7.45 -4.56 -3.79
C LEU A 279 7.84 -3.76 -2.55
N VAL A 280 8.99 -3.06 -2.62
CA VAL A 280 9.42 -2.08 -1.63
C VAL A 280 9.18 -0.69 -2.20
N LEU A 281 8.44 0.14 -1.48
CA LEU A 281 8.22 1.54 -1.79
C LEU A 281 8.89 2.41 -0.73
N HIS A 282 9.64 3.42 -1.17
CA HIS A 282 10.11 4.49 -0.29
C HIS A 282 9.29 5.74 -0.61
N LEU A 283 8.33 6.03 0.26
CA LEU A 283 7.35 7.07 0.07
C LEU A 283 7.84 8.38 0.70
N GLN A 284 8.15 9.36 -0.14
CA GLN A 284 8.60 10.69 0.25
C GLN A 284 7.43 11.67 0.25
N ASP A 285 7.63 12.89 0.77
CA ASP A 285 6.58 13.91 0.87
C ASP A 285 5.87 14.28 -0.44
N ARG A 286 6.54 14.07 -1.58
CA ARG A 286 6.15 14.58 -2.91
C ARG A 286 6.47 13.59 -4.04
N GLY A 287 6.78 12.36 -3.70
CA GLY A 287 7.22 11.36 -4.66
C GLY A 287 7.53 10.04 -3.99
N TYR A 288 7.91 9.07 -4.79
CA TYR A 288 8.21 7.72 -4.32
C TYR A 288 9.26 7.08 -5.19
N ASP A 289 10.04 6.22 -4.57
CA ASP A 289 10.88 5.24 -5.25
C ASP A 289 10.24 3.87 -5.09
N TRP A 290 10.37 3.01 -6.09
CA TRP A 290 9.96 1.61 -5.98
C TRP A 290 11.11 0.68 -6.35
N LYS A 291 11.07 -0.51 -5.76
CA LYS A 291 11.94 -1.62 -6.13
C LYS A 291 11.22 -2.94 -5.89
N PHE A 292 11.13 -3.77 -6.92
CA PHE A 292 10.85 -5.19 -6.76
C PHE A 292 12.12 -5.88 -6.24
N GLN A 293 12.01 -6.45 -5.05
CA GLN A 293 13.07 -7.22 -4.42
C GLN A 293 12.79 -8.71 -4.57
N PRO A 294 13.61 -9.45 -5.34
CA PRO A 294 13.40 -10.88 -5.55
C PRO A 294 13.84 -11.69 -4.32
N GLU A 295 13.28 -12.88 -4.20
CA GLU A 295 13.76 -13.88 -3.24
C GLU A 295 15.24 -14.28 -3.48
N PRO A 296 15.95 -14.80 -2.46
CA PRO A 296 17.33 -15.23 -2.60
C PRO A 296 17.55 -16.21 -3.75
N GLY A 297 18.60 -15.99 -4.55
CA GLY A 297 18.96 -16.85 -5.68
C GLY A 297 18.27 -16.50 -7.00
N LYS A 298 17.33 -15.54 -7.00
CA LYS A 298 16.73 -14.98 -8.21
C LYS A 298 17.31 -13.60 -8.53
N THR A 299 17.20 -13.17 -9.78
CA THR A 299 17.87 -11.96 -10.30
C THR A 299 16.93 -10.90 -10.87
N PHE A 300 15.66 -11.22 -11.09
CA PHE A 300 14.72 -10.23 -11.61
C PHE A 300 14.53 -9.09 -10.60
N THR A 301 14.67 -7.86 -11.07
CA THR A 301 14.38 -6.66 -10.30
C THR A 301 13.83 -5.62 -11.25
N ASP A 302 12.91 -4.81 -10.74
CA ASP A 302 12.40 -3.62 -11.39
C ASP A 302 12.50 -2.48 -10.38
N HIS A 303 12.87 -1.29 -10.81
CA HIS A 303 12.99 -0.14 -9.93
C HIS A 303 12.81 1.17 -10.70
N GLY A 304 12.46 2.22 -9.98
CA GLY A 304 12.34 3.55 -10.53
C GLY A 304 11.85 4.55 -9.50
N SER A 305 11.55 5.76 -9.95
CA SER A 305 11.03 6.81 -9.11
C SER A 305 10.06 7.71 -9.87
N ALA A 306 9.14 8.34 -9.13
CA ALA A 306 8.19 9.29 -9.68
C ALA A 306 7.80 10.35 -8.64
N ARG A 307 7.21 11.45 -9.12
CA ARG A 307 6.61 12.49 -8.27
C ARG A 307 5.12 12.27 -8.19
N CYS A 308 4.52 12.65 -7.07
CA CYS A 308 3.08 12.60 -6.92
C CYS A 308 2.41 13.71 -7.74
N HIS A 309 1.15 13.56 -8.11
CA HIS A 309 0.40 14.59 -8.83
C HIS A 309 0.07 15.80 -7.96
N SER A 310 -0.03 15.61 -6.65
CA SER A 310 -0.42 16.65 -5.69
C SER A 310 0.66 17.72 -5.45
N VAL A 311 1.84 17.65 -6.08
CA VAL A 311 2.89 18.68 -5.91
C VAL A 311 2.57 19.99 -6.66
N SER A 312 1.52 19.99 -7.48
CA SER A 312 1.18 21.10 -8.38
C SER A 312 -0.01 21.95 -7.93
N ARG A 313 -0.51 21.78 -6.69
CA ARG A 313 -1.54 22.66 -6.11
C ARG A 313 -0.95 23.72 -5.19
#